data_AF-A0A6N6N4T1-F1
#
_entry.id   AF-A0A6N6N4T1-F1
#
_cell.length_a   1.000
_cell.length_b   1.000
_cell.length_c   1.000
_cell.angle_alpha   90.00
_cell.angle_beta   90.00
_cell.angle_gamma   90.00
#
_symmetry.space_group_name_H-M   'P 1'
#
loop_
_entity.id
_entity.type
_entity.pdbx_description
1 polymer ?
#
loop_
_entity_poly.entity_id
_entity_poly.type
_entity_poly.pdbx_seq_one_letter_code
_entity_poly.pdbx_strand_id
1 'polypeptide(L)'
;MHLGDNIMKMTTDINKALKQLNKAQRATERQLKKAMTKAAMQFEAESVKRSPIDEGHLQSSHRHKVEQNGSDTTAIVYIPTNSPASDYAIYMHEGTYTLGPTSLQKQGSVGVRVGKKYMERALLEEEDKIIATIVRELKRNLK
;
A
#
# COMPACT_ATOMS: atom_id res chain seq x y z
N MET A 1 -68.27 -18.12 1.34
CA MET A 1 -67.02 -17.34 1.40
C MET A 1 -65.85 -18.32 1.33
N HIS A 2 -65.19 -18.46 0.18
CA HIS A 2 -63.89 -19.14 0.10
C HIS A 2 -62.81 -18.07 0.27
N LEU A 3 -62.13 -18.09 1.41
CA LEU A 3 -60.89 -17.33 1.60
C LEU A 3 -59.83 -18.05 0.78
N GLY A 4 -59.53 -17.52 -0.42
CA GLY A 4 -58.46 -18.05 -1.25
C GLY A 4 -57.12 -17.75 -0.61
N ASP A 5 -56.29 -18.77 -0.39
CA ASP A 5 -54.94 -18.62 0.14
C ASP A 5 -54.11 -17.72 -0.77
N ASN A 6 -53.56 -16.64 -0.22
CA ASN A 6 -52.68 -15.73 -0.96
C ASN A 6 -51.24 -16.29 -0.95
N ILE A 7 -50.96 -17.23 -1.84
CA ILE A 7 -49.64 -17.88 -1.94
C ILE A 7 -48.74 -17.06 -2.86
N MET A 8 -47.76 -16.37 -2.28
CA MET A 8 -46.71 -15.68 -3.01
C MET A 8 -45.57 -16.66 -3.36
N LYS A 9 -45.31 -16.87 -4.65
CA LYS A 9 -44.21 -17.72 -5.13
C LYS A 9 -43.11 -16.85 -5.74
N MET A 10 -41.88 -16.99 -5.23
CA MET A 10 -40.69 -16.37 -5.82
C MET A 10 -39.85 -17.43 -6.52
N THR A 11 -39.61 -17.25 -7.82
CA THR A 11 -38.70 -18.07 -8.62
C THR A 11 -37.50 -17.22 -9.02
N THR A 12 -36.27 -17.67 -8.76
CA THR A 12 -35.05 -16.93 -9.11
C THR A 12 -34.11 -17.79 -9.96
N ASP A 13 -33.57 -17.20 -11.02
CA ASP A 13 -32.51 -17.80 -11.83
C ASP A 13 -31.17 -17.75 -11.07
N ILE A 14 -30.78 -18.92 -10.55
CA ILE A 14 -29.52 -19.11 -9.82
C ILE A 14 -28.31 -18.69 -10.66
N ASN A 15 -28.33 -18.89 -11.98
CA ASN A 15 -27.20 -18.52 -12.85
C ASN A 15 -27.04 -17.01 -12.96
N LYS A 16 -28.16 -16.27 -12.98
CA LYS A 16 -28.14 -14.81 -12.97
C LYS A 16 -27.58 -14.30 -11.64
N ALA A 17 -27.96 -14.89 -10.51
CA ALA A 17 -27.42 -14.56 -9.20
C ALA A 17 -25.90 -14.83 -9.12
N LEU A 18 -25.44 -16.01 -9.56
CA LEU A 18 -24.01 -16.37 -9.59
C LEU A 18 -23.18 -15.41 -10.46
N LYS A 19 -23.70 -15.00 -11.62
CA LYS A 19 -23.03 -14.00 -12.47
C LYS A 19 -22.86 -12.65 -11.78
N GLN A 20 -23.85 -12.20 -11.03
CA GLN A 20 -23.77 -10.93 -10.29
C GLN A 20 -22.77 -11.00 -9.14
N LEU A 21 -22.74 -12.13 -8.40
CA LEU A 21 -21.75 -12.36 -7.34
C LEU A 21 -20.32 -12.35 -7.89
N ASN A 22 -20.06 -13.07 -8.98
CA ASN A 22 -18.75 -13.08 -9.63
C ASN A 22 -18.31 -11.68 -10.11
N LYS A 23 -19.26 -10.86 -10.61
CA LYS A 23 -18.99 -9.48 -11.01
C LYS A 23 -18.63 -8.61 -9.80
N ALA A 24 -19.38 -8.74 -8.70
CA ALA A 24 -19.12 -8.00 -7.47
C ALA A 24 -17.77 -8.38 -6.84
N GLN A 25 -17.42 -9.67 -6.84
CA GLN A 25 -16.12 -10.15 -6.36
C GLN A 25 -14.96 -9.53 -7.16
N ARG A 26 -15.00 -9.61 -8.49
CA ARG A 26 -13.97 -9.02 -9.36
C ARG A 26 -13.84 -7.50 -9.19
N ALA A 27 -14.96 -6.81 -8.98
CA ALA A 27 -14.96 -5.37 -8.72
C ALA A 27 -14.26 -5.06 -7.37
N THR A 28 -14.51 -5.88 -6.35
CA THR A 28 -13.88 -5.77 -5.04
C THR A 28 -12.37 -6.03 -5.12
N GLU A 29 -11.95 -7.09 -5.80
CA GLU A 29 -10.52 -7.41 -6.00
C GLU A 29 -9.76 -6.28 -6.71
N ARG A 30 -10.35 -5.70 -7.77
CA ARG A 30 -9.77 -4.54 -8.46
C ARG A 30 -9.63 -3.33 -7.55
N GLN A 31 -10.63 -3.11 -6.69
CA GLN A 31 -10.60 -1.98 -5.77
C GLN A 31 -9.59 -2.18 -4.64
N LEU A 32 -9.48 -3.40 -4.12
CA LEU A 32 -8.45 -3.77 -3.16
C LEU A 32 -7.06 -3.56 -3.75
N LYS A 33 -6.80 -4.03 -4.97
CA LYS A 33 -5.53 -3.78 -5.67
C LYS A 33 -5.23 -2.29 -5.79
N LYS A 34 -6.21 -1.47 -6.17
CA LYS A 34 -6.07 -0.01 -6.27
C LYS A 34 -5.76 0.64 -4.92
N ALA A 35 -6.44 0.22 -3.86
CA ALA A 35 -6.22 0.72 -2.50
C ALA A 35 -4.79 0.38 -2.03
N MET A 36 -4.36 -0.86 -2.25
CA MET A 36 -3.02 -1.33 -1.89
C MET A 36 -1.92 -0.68 -2.73
N THR A 37 -2.16 -0.39 -4.02
CA THR A 37 -1.21 0.38 -4.83
C THR A 37 -1.00 1.78 -4.26
N LYS A 38 -2.09 2.45 -3.85
CA LYS A 38 -1.99 3.78 -3.23
C LYS A 38 -1.28 3.76 -1.89
N ALA A 39 -1.55 2.73 -1.07
CA ALA A 39 -0.81 2.49 0.16
C ALA A 39 0.69 2.31 -0.10
N ALA A 40 1.05 1.50 -1.11
CA ALA A 40 2.43 1.26 -1.50
C ALA A 40 3.15 2.54 -1.97
N MET A 41 2.47 3.38 -2.77
CA MET A 41 2.99 4.68 -3.21
C MET A 41 3.20 5.64 -2.04
N GLN A 42 2.27 5.67 -1.07
CA GLN A 42 2.41 6.50 0.12
C GLN A 42 3.58 6.02 0.99
N PHE A 43 3.68 4.71 1.21
CA PHE A 43 4.80 4.12 1.93
C PHE A 43 6.14 4.41 1.23
N GLU A 44 6.21 4.27 -0.09
CA GLU A 44 7.40 4.59 -0.87
C GLU A 44 7.82 6.06 -0.66
N ALA A 45 6.88 7.00 -0.80
CA ALA A 45 7.15 8.43 -0.64
C ALA A 45 7.71 8.75 0.76
N GLU A 46 7.12 8.16 1.80
CA GLU A 46 7.55 8.35 3.18
C GLU A 46 8.91 7.69 3.47
N SER A 47 9.22 6.58 2.79
CA SER A 47 10.53 5.93 2.84
C SER A 47 11.61 6.78 2.16
N VAL A 48 11.32 7.32 0.97
CA VAL A 48 12.21 8.25 0.25
C VAL A 48 12.47 9.50 1.09
N LYS A 49 11.42 10.04 1.74
CA LYS A 49 11.54 11.21 2.62
C LYS A 49 12.50 10.96 3.79
N ARG A 50 12.47 9.75 4.37
CA ARG A 50 13.33 9.35 5.49
C ARG A 50 14.70 8.84 5.06
N SER A 51 14.94 8.56 3.78
CA SER A 51 16.23 8.03 3.32
C SER A 51 17.32 9.10 3.33
N PRO A 52 18.57 8.75 3.70
CA PRO A 52 19.72 9.65 3.58
C PRO A 52 20.04 9.95 2.10
N ILE A 53 20.76 11.05 1.84
CA ILE A 53 21.06 11.55 0.48
C ILE A 53 22.56 11.43 0.12
N ASP A 54 23.41 10.95 1.02
CA ASP A 54 24.87 11.14 0.86
C ASP A 54 25.43 10.60 -0.48
N GLU A 55 24.93 9.46 -1.00
CA GLU A 55 25.30 8.94 -2.34
C GLU A 55 24.25 9.23 -3.45
N GLY A 56 23.16 9.93 -3.15
CA GLY A 56 22.13 10.36 -4.12
C GLY A 56 21.25 9.26 -4.75
N HIS A 57 21.79 8.05 -4.97
CA HIS A 57 21.14 6.95 -5.69
C HIS A 57 20.06 6.23 -4.87
N LEU A 58 20.08 6.34 -3.54
CA LEU A 58 19.15 5.63 -2.68
C LEU A 58 17.70 6.09 -2.87
N GLN A 59 17.48 7.40 -2.94
CA GLN A 59 16.14 7.98 -3.10
C GLN A 59 15.47 7.52 -4.39
N SER A 60 16.21 7.54 -5.51
CA SER A 60 15.70 7.14 -6.82
C SER A 60 15.59 5.62 -7.00
N SER A 61 16.13 4.82 -6.06
CA SER A 61 16.11 3.36 -6.14
C SER A 61 14.92 2.71 -5.45
N HIS A 62 14.09 3.49 -4.75
CA HIS A 62 12.88 2.96 -4.15
C HIS A 62 11.91 2.47 -5.23
N ARG A 63 11.32 1.31 -5.00
CA ARG A 63 10.30 0.72 -5.86
C ARG A 63 9.15 0.22 -4.99
N HIS A 64 7.97 0.20 -5.56
CA HIS A 64 6.82 -0.48 -4.98
C HIS A 64 6.26 -1.53 -5.94
N LYS A 65 5.58 -2.52 -5.38
CA LYS A 65 4.71 -3.46 -6.12
C LYS A 65 3.56 -3.91 -5.25
N VAL A 66 2.52 -4.45 -5.89
CA VAL A 66 1.40 -5.10 -5.22
C VAL A 66 1.29 -6.53 -5.74
N GLU A 67 1.30 -7.47 -4.81
CA GLU A 67 1.15 -8.90 -5.10
C GLU A 67 -0.18 -9.41 -4.56
N GLN A 68 -0.74 -10.42 -5.22
CA GLN A 68 -1.97 -11.08 -4.81
C GLN A 68 -1.69 -12.57 -4.66
N ASN A 69 -1.87 -13.09 -3.46
CA ASN A 69 -1.63 -14.49 -3.11
C ASN A 69 -2.91 -15.04 -2.45
N GLY A 70 -3.71 -15.79 -3.20
CA GLY A 70 -5.00 -16.28 -2.71
C GLY A 70 -5.94 -15.13 -2.36
N SER A 71 -6.37 -15.07 -1.10
CA SER A 71 -7.19 -13.99 -0.54
C SER A 71 -6.40 -12.72 -0.22
N ASP A 72 -5.07 -12.81 -0.17
CA ASP A 72 -4.24 -11.77 0.40
C ASP A 72 -3.74 -10.84 -0.70
N THR A 73 -3.79 -9.54 -0.42
CA THR A 73 -3.17 -8.52 -1.29
C THR A 73 -2.12 -7.77 -0.48
N THR A 74 -0.87 -7.86 -0.90
CA THR A 74 0.28 -7.32 -0.18
C THR A 74 0.89 -6.16 -0.95
N ALA A 75 1.06 -5.02 -0.27
CA ALA A 75 1.84 -3.88 -0.77
C ALA A 75 3.30 -4.03 -0.30
N ILE A 76 4.24 -3.94 -1.23
CA ILE A 76 5.66 -4.15 -0.97
C ILE A 76 6.42 -2.92 -1.46
N VAL A 77 7.28 -2.35 -0.60
CA VAL A 77 8.26 -1.32 -0.95
C VAL A 77 9.65 -1.88 -0.71
N TYR A 78 10.56 -1.71 -1.68
CA TYR A 78 11.88 -2.33 -1.67
C TYR A 78 12.89 -1.52 -2.47
N ILE A 79 14.18 -1.79 -2.24
CA ILE A 79 15.27 -1.41 -3.14
C ILE A 79 15.62 -2.65 -3.98
N PRO A 80 15.65 -2.58 -5.32
CA PRO A 80 16.07 -3.71 -6.15
C PRO A 80 17.50 -4.15 -5.82
N THR A 81 17.73 -5.45 -5.70
CA THR A 81 19.05 -6.03 -5.40
C THR A 81 20.07 -5.78 -6.52
N ASN A 82 19.61 -5.59 -7.75
CA ASN A 82 20.43 -5.21 -8.89
C ASN A 82 20.62 -3.70 -9.05
N SER A 83 20.12 -2.88 -8.11
CA SER A 83 20.38 -1.44 -8.10
C SER A 83 21.81 -1.16 -7.60
N PRO A 84 22.53 -0.19 -8.18
CA PRO A 84 23.76 0.33 -7.61
C PRO A 84 23.62 0.81 -6.15
N ALA A 85 22.39 1.12 -5.71
CA ALA A 85 22.12 1.54 -4.34
C ALA A 85 21.84 0.38 -3.36
N SER A 86 21.89 -0.89 -3.78
CA SER A 86 21.48 -2.02 -2.93
C SER A 86 22.32 -2.14 -1.66
N ASP A 87 23.65 -2.19 -1.77
CA ASP A 87 24.54 -2.33 -0.62
C ASP A 87 24.46 -1.10 0.29
N TYR A 88 24.44 0.08 -0.32
CA TYR A 88 24.25 1.34 0.40
C TYR A 88 22.90 1.39 1.13
N ALA A 89 21.82 0.88 0.54
CA ALA A 89 20.51 0.78 1.17
C ALA A 89 20.56 -0.06 2.46
N ILE A 90 21.20 -1.22 2.40
CA ILE A 90 21.36 -2.10 3.57
C ILE A 90 22.18 -1.40 4.66
N TYR A 91 23.32 -0.83 4.29
CA TYR A 91 24.18 -0.12 5.24
C TYR A 91 23.45 1.07 5.90
N MET A 92 22.72 1.87 5.11
CA MET A 92 21.93 2.98 5.63
C MET A 92 20.72 2.55 6.46
N HIS A 93 20.18 1.36 6.20
CA HIS A 93 19.04 0.85 6.94
C HIS A 93 19.44 0.25 8.29
N GLU A 94 20.46 -0.61 8.32
CA GLU A 94 20.84 -1.41 9.50
C GLU A 94 22.10 -0.90 10.21
N GLY A 95 22.99 -0.24 9.49
CA GLY A 95 24.30 0.19 9.98
C GLY A 95 24.24 1.24 11.09
N THR A 96 25.43 1.59 11.58
CA THR A 96 25.65 2.68 12.52
C THR A 96 26.52 3.72 11.84
N TYR A 97 26.00 4.94 11.73
CA TYR A 97 26.66 6.04 11.02
C TYR A 97 26.18 7.38 11.56
N THR A 98 26.98 8.40 11.31
CA THR A 98 26.59 9.80 11.50
C THR A 98 26.08 10.35 10.18
N LEU A 99 24.97 11.10 10.21
CA LEU A 99 24.43 11.72 9.01
C LEU A 99 25.42 12.75 8.44
N GLY A 100 25.63 12.72 7.13
CA GLY A 100 26.35 13.79 6.44
C GLY A 100 25.60 15.13 6.48
N PRO A 101 26.29 16.27 6.23
CA PRO A 101 25.69 17.60 6.23
C PRO A 101 24.44 17.73 5.36
N THR A 102 24.44 17.11 4.17
CA THR A 102 23.31 17.11 3.25
C THR A 102 22.09 16.38 3.82
N SER A 103 22.31 15.23 4.47
CA SER A 103 21.24 14.47 5.10
C SER A 103 20.67 15.18 6.35
N LEU A 104 21.51 15.91 7.10
CA LEU A 104 21.07 16.78 8.21
C LEU A 104 20.23 17.97 7.69
N GLN A 105 20.67 18.60 6.61
CA GLN A 105 19.90 19.69 5.98
C GLN A 105 18.53 19.18 5.49
N LYS A 106 18.49 18.00 4.85
CA LYS A 106 17.23 17.35 4.47
C LYS A 106 16.33 17.17 5.69
N GLN A 107 16.85 16.60 6.79
CA GLN A 107 16.06 16.37 7.99
C GLN A 107 15.37 17.65 8.47
N GLY A 108 16.09 18.78 8.47
CA GLY A 108 15.53 20.09 8.80
C GLY A 108 14.43 20.55 7.85
N SER A 109 14.51 20.24 6.54
CA SER A 109 13.51 20.66 5.56
C SER A 109 12.27 19.75 5.50
N VAL A 110 12.44 18.44 5.69
CA VAL A 110 11.35 17.47 5.57
C VAL A 110 10.55 17.28 6.86
N GLY A 111 11.08 17.71 8.00
CA GLY A 111 10.41 17.64 9.31
C GLY A 111 10.21 16.22 9.83
N VAL A 112 10.91 15.23 9.28
CA VAL A 112 10.95 13.84 9.75
C VAL A 112 12.39 13.40 9.91
N ARG A 113 12.63 12.46 10.83
CA ARG A 113 13.97 11.96 11.07
C ARG A 113 14.49 11.21 9.84
N VAL A 114 15.65 11.60 9.35
CA VAL A 114 16.33 10.98 8.19
C VAL A 114 17.34 9.95 8.69
N GLY A 115 17.60 8.91 7.89
CA GLY A 115 18.64 7.92 8.17
C GLY A 115 18.11 6.60 8.68
N LYS A 116 18.80 6.00 9.66
CA LYS A 116 18.66 4.59 10.08
C LYS A 116 17.21 4.12 10.14
N LYS A 117 16.94 2.89 9.68
CA LYS A 117 15.59 2.31 9.62
C LYS A 117 14.59 3.14 8.81
N TYR A 118 15.01 3.80 7.74
CA TYR A 118 14.15 4.71 6.96
C TYR A 118 12.87 4.04 6.40
N MET A 119 12.94 2.78 5.94
CA MET A 119 11.75 2.04 5.47
C MET A 119 10.85 1.62 6.64
N GLU A 120 11.41 1.06 7.71
CA GLU A 120 10.66 0.59 8.87
C GLU A 120 9.92 1.77 9.53
N ARG A 121 10.60 2.89 9.73
CA ARG A 121 10.01 4.11 10.28
C ARG A 121 8.97 4.72 9.35
N ALA A 122 9.16 4.66 8.04
CA ALA A 122 8.15 5.11 7.09
C ALA A 122 6.86 4.29 7.16
N LEU A 123 6.94 3.00 7.50
CA LEU A 123 5.76 2.18 7.70
C LEU A 123 5.12 2.42 9.08
N LEU A 124 5.91 2.32 10.15
CA LEU A 124 5.40 2.37 11.53
C LEU A 124 4.88 3.76 11.93
N GLU A 125 5.57 4.83 11.52
CA GLU A 125 5.15 6.19 11.89
C GLU A 125 3.95 6.70 11.06
N GLU A 126 3.63 6.05 9.94
CA GLU A 126 2.58 6.46 9.01
C GLU A 126 1.45 5.42 8.88
N GLU A 127 1.46 4.38 9.72
CA GLU A 127 0.55 3.24 9.67
C GLU A 127 -0.92 3.68 9.63
N ASP A 128 -1.34 4.55 10.55
CA ASP A 128 -2.71 5.06 10.62
C ASP A 128 -3.12 5.78 9.34
N LYS A 129 -2.22 6.55 8.73
CA LYS A 129 -2.51 7.28 7.48
C LYS A 129 -2.59 6.33 6.31
N ILE A 130 -1.73 5.31 6.26
CA ILE A 130 -1.76 4.27 5.24
C ILE A 130 -3.08 3.47 5.34
N ILE A 131 -3.48 3.05 6.54
CA ILE A 131 -4.76 2.38 6.79
C ILE A 131 -5.93 3.28 6.37
N ALA A 132 -5.90 4.56 6.74
CA ALA A 132 -6.94 5.51 6.35
C ALA A 132 -7.03 5.67 4.82
N THR A 133 -5.92 5.66 4.10
CA THR A 133 -5.89 5.65 2.64
C THR A 133 -6.54 4.39 2.08
N ILE A 134 -6.21 3.21 2.60
CA ILE A 134 -6.81 1.94 2.17
C ILE A 134 -8.34 1.97 2.37
N VAL A 135 -8.79 2.31 3.57
CA VAL A 135 -10.23 2.38 3.92
C VAL A 135 -10.96 3.38 3.03
N ARG A 136 -10.38 4.56 2.80
CA ARG A 136 -10.97 5.59 1.94
C ARG A 136 -11.16 5.09 0.52
N GLU A 137 -10.16 4.42 -0.04
CA GLU A 137 -10.25 3.89 -1.39
C GLU A 137 -11.28 2.77 -1.46
N LEU A 138 -11.32 1.82 -0.52
CA LEU A 138 -12.31 0.75 -0.50
C LEU A 138 -13.75 1.30 -0.45
N LYS A 139 -14.01 2.34 0.35
CA LYS A 139 -15.34 2.97 0.46
C LYS A 139 -15.83 3.67 -0.80
N ARG A 140 -14.96 4.00 -1.77
CA ARG A 140 -15.37 4.71 -3.00
C ARG A 140 -16.29 3.90 -3.91
N ASN A 141 -16.27 2.57 -3.83
CA ASN A 141 -17.15 1.69 -4.62
C ASN A 141 -18.37 1.19 -3.86
N LEU A 142 -18.54 1.58 -2.59
CA LEU A 142 -19.73 1.25 -1.79
C LEU A 142 -20.84 2.31 -1.93
N LYS A 143 -20.69 3.26 -2.86
CA LYS A 143 -21.70 4.24 -3.24
C LYS A 143 -22.35 3.87 -4.56
#